data_AF-A0A9J5WJV1-F1
#
_entry.id   AF-A0A9J5WJV1-F1
#
_cell.length_a   1.000
_cell.length_b   1.000
_cell.length_c   1.000
_cell.angle_alpha   90.00
_cell.angle_beta   90.00
_cell.angle_gamma   90.00
#
_symmetry.space_group_name_H-M   'P 1'
#
loop_
_entity.id
_entity.type
_entity.pdbx_description
1 polymer ?
#
loop_
_entity_poly.entity_id
_entity_poly.type
_entity_poly.pdbx_seq_one_letter_code
_entity_poly.pdbx_strand_id
1 'polypeptide(L)'
;MRSGEIDGYDAVFISPHKFLGGPGTPGILVINTALYRLGTSPPSTCGGGTVDFVNPYNEKDTLYVENIEEREDAGTPPIIQKVRTALAFWVKEFISHKVIERMEHTYIELALQRLLPNPNIWILGNVTAKRQAVLSFLIYTTTYSSSSDSNGGDNELYLWRETGNKKDKPLHGPFVAKLLNDLFGIQARGGCACAGPYGHSLLKVDEPHSLAFKDAIEMGYTGVKPGWTRISFPYYMSKEEFEFILASLEFISIYGQRFLPLYNFNWKSGAWTFKKKALQEALMGGRDHNCNFCGSPMMKELNLGGGNTCHDNTKEGSCTNSNKQGIIYKYVKYLETAKRIASLLPKFPHQRPIPEELDTNLVSFRV
;
A
#
# COMPACT_ATOMS: atom_id res chain seq x y z
N MET A 1 -8.79 7.00 -31.50
CA MET A 1 -10.01 6.25 -31.11
C MET A 1 -10.54 5.56 -32.34
N ARG A 2 -10.93 4.29 -32.26
CA ARG A 2 -11.39 3.49 -33.40
C ARG A 2 -12.83 3.06 -33.16
N SER A 3 -13.74 4.03 -33.05
CA SER A 3 -15.11 3.77 -32.61
C SER A 3 -15.81 2.79 -33.56
N GLY A 4 -16.49 1.80 -32.99
CA GLY A 4 -17.15 0.73 -33.74
C GLY A 4 -16.25 -0.40 -34.24
N GLU A 5 -14.92 -0.33 -34.05
CA GLU A 5 -14.03 -1.47 -34.25
C GLU A 5 -14.00 -2.37 -33.00
N ILE A 6 -13.85 -3.69 -33.19
CA ILE A 6 -13.75 -4.68 -32.09
C ILE A 6 -12.65 -4.32 -31.08
N ASP A 7 -11.56 -3.73 -31.57
CA ASP A 7 -10.37 -3.38 -30.79
C ASP A 7 -10.30 -1.87 -30.47
N GLY A 8 -11.42 -1.18 -30.67
CA GLY A 8 -11.53 0.26 -30.63
C GLY A 8 -12.07 0.80 -29.32
N TYR A 9 -11.48 1.90 -28.84
CA TYR A 9 -12.06 2.65 -27.73
C TYR A 9 -12.99 3.74 -28.25
N ASP A 10 -14.22 3.72 -27.76
CA ASP A 10 -15.28 4.71 -27.94
C ASP A 10 -15.11 5.91 -26.99
N ALA A 11 -14.67 5.61 -25.77
CA ALA A 11 -14.41 6.56 -24.72
C ALA A 11 -13.22 6.11 -23.87
N VAL A 12 -12.44 7.07 -23.37
CA VAL A 12 -11.33 6.83 -22.43
C VAL A 12 -11.43 7.86 -21.32
N PHE A 13 -11.50 7.38 -20.07
CA PHE A 13 -11.37 8.24 -18.90
C PHE A 13 -9.98 8.07 -18.30
N ILE A 14 -9.27 9.19 -18.12
CA ILE A 14 -7.91 9.22 -17.59
C ILE A 14 -7.94 10.00 -16.27
N SER A 15 -7.17 9.51 -15.31
CA SER A 15 -6.92 10.18 -14.03
C SER A 15 -5.47 10.64 -13.99
N PRO A 16 -5.14 11.86 -14.46
CA PRO A 16 -3.76 12.36 -14.51
C PRO A 16 -3.10 12.45 -13.14
N HIS A 17 -3.88 12.46 -12.04
CA HIS A 17 -3.35 12.42 -10.67
C HIS A 17 -2.54 11.16 -10.34
N LYS A 18 -2.58 10.14 -11.21
CA LYS A 18 -1.76 8.94 -11.13
C LYS A 18 -0.37 9.10 -11.77
N PHE A 19 -0.12 10.21 -12.49
CA PHE A 19 1.18 10.52 -13.08
C PHE A 19 2.05 11.34 -12.11
N LEU A 20 3.37 11.31 -12.34
CA LEU A 20 4.31 12.14 -11.61
C LEU A 20 3.98 13.62 -11.84
N GLY A 21 3.82 14.38 -10.76
CA GLY A 21 3.36 15.79 -10.81
C GLY A 21 1.86 15.99 -11.02
N GLY A 22 1.09 14.92 -11.20
CA GLY A 22 -0.35 14.95 -11.42
C GLY A 22 -1.26 15.21 -10.21
N PRO A 23 -0.88 15.02 -8.93
CA PRO A 23 -1.81 15.28 -7.83
C PRO A 23 -2.47 16.67 -7.90
N GLY A 24 -3.81 16.70 -7.83
CA GLY A 24 -4.63 17.91 -7.96
C GLY A 24 -5.06 18.28 -9.39
N THR A 25 -4.83 17.41 -10.39
CA THR A 25 -5.40 17.55 -11.75
C THR A 25 -6.87 17.09 -11.81
N PRO A 26 -7.70 17.62 -12.73
CA PRO A 26 -9.02 17.06 -13.03
C PRO A 26 -8.89 15.67 -13.67
N GLY A 27 -10.01 14.95 -13.77
CA GLY A 27 -10.13 13.83 -14.70
C GLY A 27 -10.24 14.32 -16.14
N ILE A 28 -9.80 13.52 -17.09
CA ILE A 28 -9.98 13.79 -18.53
C ILE A 28 -10.87 12.70 -19.09
N LEU A 29 -11.98 13.11 -19.71
CA LEU A 29 -12.81 12.23 -20.51
C LEU A 29 -12.56 12.55 -21.99
N VAL A 30 -12.15 11.53 -22.75
CA VAL A 30 -12.02 11.61 -24.20
C VAL A 30 -13.09 10.72 -24.80
N ILE A 31 -13.99 11.26 -25.61
CA ILE A 31 -15.05 10.49 -26.28
C ILE A 31 -14.99 10.70 -27.78
N ASN A 32 -15.38 9.69 -28.54
CA ASN A 32 -15.62 9.88 -29.97
C ASN A 32 -16.78 10.87 -30.13
N THR A 33 -16.59 11.90 -30.95
CA THR A 33 -17.59 12.94 -31.21
C THR A 33 -18.90 12.37 -31.77
N ALA A 34 -18.87 11.23 -32.48
CA ALA A 34 -20.08 10.52 -32.94
C ALA A 34 -20.98 10.00 -31.81
N LEU A 35 -20.47 9.93 -30.57
CA LEU A 35 -21.21 9.53 -29.38
C LEU A 35 -21.82 10.73 -28.64
N TYR A 36 -21.36 11.94 -28.92
CA TYR A 36 -21.92 13.15 -28.32
C TYR A 36 -23.25 13.50 -28.99
N ARG A 37 -24.35 12.98 -28.43
CA ARG A 37 -25.71 13.17 -28.97
C ARG A 37 -26.51 14.25 -28.27
N LEU A 38 -25.91 14.98 -27.32
CA LEU A 38 -26.53 16.07 -26.56
C LEU A 38 -26.60 17.39 -27.36
N GLY A 39 -26.58 17.34 -28.70
CA GLY A 39 -26.37 18.49 -29.59
C GLY A 39 -27.16 19.75 -29.24
N THR A 40 -28.45 19.64 -28.94
CA THR A 40 -29.29 20.75 -28.44
C THR A 40 -29.86 20.49 -27.05
N SER A 41 -29.37 19.44 -26.38
CA SER A 41 -29.80 19.06 -25.03
C SER A 41 -28.90 19.72 -23.98
N PRO A 42 -29.36 19.84 -22.74
CA PRO A 42 -28.51 20.27 -21.64
C PRO A 42 -27.25 19.40 -21.52
N PRO A 43 -26.09 19.98 -21.15
CA PRO A 43 -24.88 19.22 -20.85
C PRO A 43 -25.05 18.32 -19.63
N SER A 44 -24.06 17.45 -19.39
CA SER A 44 -24.06 16.56 -18.21
C SER A 44 -24.12 17.32 -16.89
N THR A 45 -23.58 18.54 -16.86
CA THR A 45 -23.66 19.45 -15.72
C THR A 45 -23.93 20.86 -16.24
N CYS A 46 -25.03 21.46 -15.81
CA CYS A 46 -25.38 22.83 -16.19
C CYS A 46 -24.70 23.85 -15.26
N GLY A 47 -24.31 25.00 -15.81
CA GLY A 47 -23.75 26.10 -15.04
C GLY A 47 -23.38 27.29 -15.92
N GLY A 48 -22.80 28.34 -15.31
CA GLY A 48 -22.26 29.46 -16.07
C GLY A 48 -21.22 28.99 -17.09
N GLY A 49 -21.13 29.66 -18.24
CA GLY A 49 -20.19 29.29 -19.32
C GLY A 49 -20.66 28.16 -20.25
N THR A 50 -21.79 27.51 -19.96
CA THR A 50 -22.34 26.41 -20.80
C THR A 50 -23.43 26.85 -21.79
N VAL A 51 -23.91 28.09 -21.67
CA VAL A 51 -25.00 28.66 -22.45
C VAL A 51 -24.60 29.99 -23.08
N ASP A 52 -25.07 30.22 -24.29
CA ASP A 52 -25.02 31.53 -24.96
C ASP A 52 -26.22 32.40 -24.56
N PHE A 53 -27.37 31.76 -24.28
CA PHE A 53 -28.58 32.46 -23.87
C PHE A 53 -29.48 31.58 -23.00
N VAL A 54 -30.08 32.19 -21.97
CA VAL A 54 -31.10 31.56 -21.12
C VAL A 54 -32.13 32.60 -20.70
N ASN A 55 -33.39 32.20 -20.60
CA ASN A 55 -34.48 33.07 -20.16
C ASN A 55 -35.34 32.35 -19.08
N PRO A 56 -36.14 33.09 -18.28
CA PRO A 56 -36.97 32.48 -17.24
C PRO A 56 -38.33 31.97 -17.75
N TYR A 57 -38.64 32.10 -19.04
CA TYR A 57 -39.97 31.89 -19.59
C TYR A 57 -40.16 30.49 -20.19
N ASN A 58 -39.18 30.01 -20.96
CA ASN A 58 -39.26 28.72 -21.66
C ASN A 58 -37.87 28.09 -21.81
N GLU A 59 -37.71 26.89 -21.22
CA GLU A 59 -36.46 26.13 -21.28
C GLU A 59 -36.01 25.81 -22.71
N LYS A 60 -36.95 25.67 -23.66
CA LYS A 60 -36.65 25.36 -25.06
C LYS A 60 -35.96 26.50 -25.81
N ASP A 61 -36.00 27.70 -25.26
CA ASP A 61 -35.33 28.87 -25.83
C ASP A 61 -33.87 28.99 -25.32
N THR A 62 -33.42 28.07 -24.48
CA THR A 62 -32.03 28.02 -24.00
C THR A 62 -31.10 27.65 -25.15
N LEU A 63 -30.10 28.50 -25.40
CA LEU A 63 -29.08 28.25 -26.39
C LEU A 63 -27.81 27.78 -25.68
N TYR A 64 -27.42 26.53 -25.91
CA TYR A 64 -26.19 25.94 -25.36
C TYR A 64 -25.00 26.18 -26.29
N VAL A 65 -23.83 26.43 -25.71
CA VAL A 65 -22.57 26.67 -26.45
C VAL A 65 -22.28 25.50 -27.40
N GLU A 66 -22.04 25.73 -28.69
CA GLU A 66 -21.82 24.64 -29.67
C GLU A 66 -20.54 23.81 -29.44
N ASN A 67 -19.51 24.43 -28.85
CA ASN A 67 -18.27 23.73 -28.53
C ASN A 67 -18.50 22.70 -27.40
N ILE A 68 -18.31 21.42 -27.71
CA ILE A 68 -18.55 20.29 -26.79
C ILE A 68 -17.72 20.41 -25.50
N GLU A 69 -16.45 20.80 -25.60
CA GLU A 69 -15.56 20.89 -24.42
C GLU A 69 -15.97 22.03 -23.51
N GLU A 70 -16.29 23.20 -24.06
CA GLU A 70 -16.76 24.35 -23.30
C GLU A 70 -18.13 24.08 -22.66
N ARG A 71 -19.03 23.42 -23.38
CA ARG A 71 -20.36 23.08 -22.88
C ARG A 71 -20.34 22.11 -21.70
N GLU A 72 -19.38 21.20 -21.65
CA GLU A 72 -19.23 20.22 -20.56
C GLU A 72 -18.34 20.72 -19.40
N ASP A 73 -17.84 21.96 -19.46
CA ASP A 73 -16.95 22.56 -18.45
C ASP A 73 -17.65 23.66 -17.66
N ALA A 74 -18.72 23.28 -16.96
CA ALA A 74 -19.61 24.20 -16.28
C ALA A 74 -18.96 24.99 -15.13
N GLY A 75 -19.31 26.27 -15.04
CA GLY A 75 -18.84 27.18 -14.00
C GLY A 75 -17.46 27.75 -14.34
N THR A 76 -16.66 28.03 -13.31
CA THR A 76 -15.27 28.45 -13.49
C THR A 76 -14.41 27.22 -13.76
N PRO A 77 -13.79 27.08 -14.94
CA PRO A 77 -12.94 25.94 -15.26
C PRO A 77 -11.79 25.78 -14.26
N PRO A 78 -11.31 24.55 -14.02
CA PRO A 78 -10.16 24.31 -13.14
C PRO A 78 -8.85 24.63 -13.88
N ILE A 79 -8.63 25.91 -14.23
CA ILE A 79 -7.55 26.39 -15.12
C ILE A 79 -6.17 25.92 -14.64
N ILE A 80 -5.83 26.16 -13.38
CA ILE A 80 -4.51 25.78 -12.84
C ILE A 80 -4.35 24.25 -12.82
N GLN A 81 -5.42 23.52 -12.56
CA GLN A 81 -5.39 22.07 -12.56
C GLN A 81 -5.27 21.51 -14.00
N LYS A 82 -5.84 22.17 -15.01
CA LYS A 82 -5.62 21.86 -16.43
C LYS A 82 -4.17 22.11 -16.85
N VAL A 83 -3.57 23.24 -16.45
CA VAL A 83 -2.14 23.50 -16.69
C VAL A 83 -1.27 22.43 -16.04
N ARG A 84 -1.55 22.05 -14.78
CA ARG A 84 -0.86 20.95 -14.10
C ARG A 84 -0.99 19.63 -14.85
N THR A 85 -2.14 19.38 -15.46
CA THR A 85 -2.39 18.18 -16.27
C THR A 85 -1.46 18.14 -17.47
N ALA A 86 -1.39 19.22 -18.24
CA ALA A 86 -0.49 19.33 -19.38
C ALA A 86 0.97 19.10 -18.96
N LEU A 87 1.42 19.70 -17.85
CA LEU A 87 2.77 19.51 -17.32
C LEU A 87 3.05 18.06 -16.92
N ALA A 88 2.10 17.37 -16.29
CA ALA A 88 2.24 15.95 -15.94
C ALA A 88 2.39 15.06 -17.18
N PHE A 89 1.67 15.37 -18.26
CA PHE A 89 1.84 14.70 -19.55
C PHE A 89 3.19 15.01 -20.19
N TRP A 90 3.65 16.26 -20.16
CA TRP A 90 4.97 16.63 -20.68
C TRP A 90 6.10 15.89 -19.96
N VAL A 91 6.04 15.75 -18.63
CA VAL A 91 7.01 14.93 -17.88
C VAL A 91 6.98 13.48 -18.35
N LYS A 92 5.78 12.90 -18.50
CA LYS A 92 5.61 11.53 -19.00
C LYS A 92 6.14 11.35 -20.43
N GLU A 93 5.94 12.33 -21.31
CA GLU A 93 6.43 12.31 -22.70
C GLU A 93 7.95 12.45 -22.77
N PHE A 94 8.52 13.37 -21.99
CA PHE A 94 9.96 13.57 -21.87
C PHE A 94 10.68 12.29 -21.45
N ILE A 95 10.13 11.57 -20.46
CA ILE A 95 10.70 10.28 -20.00
C ILE A 95 10.39 9.16 -21.00
N SER A 96 9.28 9.26 -21.72
CA SER A 96 8.68 8.25 -22.61
C SER A 96 8.09 7.02 -21.91
N HIS A 97 6.99 6.52 -22.47
CA HIS A 97 6.33 5.31 -21.95
C HIS A 97 7.22 4.06 -22.04
N LYS A 98 8.10 3.98 -23.04
CA LYS A 98 9.01 2.83 -23.22
C LYS A 98 10.02 2.71 -22.09
N VAL A 99 10.57 3.83 -21.63
CA VAL A 99 11.51 3.85 -20.50
C VAL A 99 10.78 3.50 -19.21
N ILE A 100 9.60 4.09 -18.97
CA ILE A 100 8.76 3.79 -17.81
C ILE A 100 8.46 2.29 -17.75
N GLU A 101 7.94 1.73 -18.84
CA GLU A 101 7.61 0.32 -18.96
C GLU A 101 8.82 -0.59 -18.69
N ARG A 102 9.98 -0.29 -19.30
CA ARG A 102 11.20 -1.07 -19.10
C ARG A 102 11.65 -1.07 -17.64
N MET A 103 11.62 0.09 -16.97
CA MET A 103 12.09 0.18 -15.58
C MET A 103 11.11 -0.50 -14.61
N GLU A 104 9.81 -0.28 -14.78
CA GLU A 104 8.78 -0.96 -13.99
C GLU A 104 8.84 -2.48 -14.19
N HIS A 105 9.04 -2.93 -15.42
CA HIS A 105 9.23 -4.34 -15.74
C HIS A 105 10.47 -4.93 -15.04
N THR A 106 11.59 -4.22 -15.08
CA THR A 106 12.82 -4.63 -14.38
C THR A 106 12.59 -4.80 -12.87
N TYR A 107 11.93 -3.82 -12.23
CA TYR A 107 11.67 -3.90 -10.79
C TYR A 107 10.74 -5.06 -10.42
N ILE A 108 9.68 -5.30 -11.21
CA ILE A 108 8.75 -6.38 -10.87
C ILE A 108 9.36 -7.76 -11.06
N GLU A 109 10.19 -7.96 -12.09
CA GLU A 109 10.90 -9.23 -12.32
C GLU A 109 11.88 -9.53 -11.18
N LEU A 110 12.71 -8.57 -10.80
CA LEU A 110 13.66 -8.73 -9.70
C LEU A 110 12.95 -8.99 -8.37
N ALA A 111 11.84 -8.29 -8.10
CA ALA A 111 11.08 -8.49 -6.88
C ALA A 111 10.42 -9.89 -6.83
N LEU A 112 9.87 -10.37 -7.95
CA LEU A 112 9.32 -11.72 -8.04
C LEU A 112 10.41 -12.78 -7.85
N GLN A 113 11.55 -12.64 -8.53
CA GLN A 113 12.68 -13.56 -8.41
C GLN A 113 13.15 -13.71 -6.96
N ARG A 114 13.19 -12.60 -6.20
CA ARG A 114 13.63 -12.59 -4.81
C ARG A 114 12.58 -13.10 -3.82
N LEU A 115 11.31 -12.73 -4.01
CA LEU A 115 10.27 -13.01 -3.01
C LEU A 115 9.56 -14.35 -3.20
N LEU A 116 9.47 -14.87 -4.43
CA LEU A 116 8.78 -16.15 -4.70
C LEU A 116 9.35 -17.37 -3.95
N PRO A 117 10.68 -17.49 -3.77
CA PRO A 117 11.25 -18.60 -2.99
C PRO A 117 10.89 -18.57 -1.50
N ASN A 118 10.40 -17.45 -0.95
CA ASN A 118 10.12 -17.33 0.48
C ASN A 118 8.77 -17.99 0.83
N PRO A 119 8.75 -19.08 1.65
CA PRO A 119 7.53 -19.85 1.92
C PRO A 119 6.50 -19.07 2.77
N ASN A 120 6.94 -18.04 3.49
CA ASN A 120 6.10 -17.21 4.34
C ASN A 120 5.46 -16.05 3.57
N ILE A 121 5.88 -15.78 2.33
CA ILE A 121 5.30 -14.74 1.49
C ILE A 121 4.48 -15.40 0.40
N TRP A 122 3.21 -15.02 0.27
CA TRP A 122 2.40 -15.40 -0.87
C TRP A 122 2.12 -14.19 -1.74
N ILE A 123 2.74 -14.15 -2.92
CA ILE A 123 2.43 -13.16 -3.94
C ILE A 123 1.09 -13.51 -4.59
N LEU A 124 0.18 -12.53 -4.60
CA LEU A 124 -1.16 -12.69 -5.13
C LEU A 124 -1.23 -12.33 -6.62
N GLY A 125 -2.17 -12.98 -7.30
CA GLY A 125 -2.41 -12.85 -8.73
C GLY A 125 -1.50 -13.73 -9.58
N ASN A 126 -1.58 -13.56 -10.90
CA ASN A 126 -0.72 -14.29 -11.82
C ASN A 126 0.72 -13.74 -11.74
N VAL A 127 1.69 -14.65 -11.57
CA VAL A 127 3.13 -14.31 -11.43
C VAL A 127 3.91 -14.50 -12.73
N THR A 128 3.31 -15.08 -13.77
CA THR A 128 3.93 -15.30 -15.08
C THR A 128 3.43 -14.32 -16.15
N ALA A 129 2.21 -13.80 -16.00
CA ALA A 129 1.66 -12.80 -16.92
C ALA A 129 2.36 -11.44 -16.77
N LYS A 130 2.46 -10.71 -17.88
CA LYS A 130 2.94 -9.31 -17.88
C LYS A 130 2.09 -8.49 -16.92
N ARG A 131 2.74 -7.79 -16.00
CA ARG A 131 2.09 -7.03 -14.93
C ARG A 131 2.79 -5.70 -14.70
N GLN A 132 2.01 -4.75 -14.18
CA GLN A 132 2.54 -3.49 -13.66
C GLN A 132 3.43 -3.77 -12.44
N ALA A 133 4.32 -2.82 -12.10
CA ALA A 133 5.21 -2.90 -10.95
C ALA A 133 4.52 -2.70 -9.60
N VAL A 134 3.46 -3.49 -9.37
CA VAL A 134 2.62 -3.49 -8.19
C VAL A 134 2.58 -4.91 -7.65
N LEU A 135 2.99 -5.07 -6.38
CA LEU A 135 2.92 -6.34 -5.67
C LEU A 135 1.81 -6.30 -4.64
N SER A 136 0.90 -7.26 -4.75
CA SER A 136 -0.10 -7.60 -3.74
C SER A 136 0.32 -8.91 -3.11
N PHE A 137 0.37 -9.00 -1.79
CA PHE A 137 0.90 -10.18 -1.09
C PHE A 137 0.30 -10.38 0.29
N LEU A 138 0.41 -11.61 0.79
CA LEU A 138 0.16 -11.99 2.17
C LEU A 138 1.47 -12.42 2.83
N ILE A 139 1.62 -12.12 4.12
CA ILE A 139 2.71 -12.64 4.95
C ILE A 139 2.11 -13.60 5.95
N TYR A 140 2.58 -14.83 5.94
CA TYR A 140 2.11 -15.90 6.79
C TYR A 140 2.87 -15.97 8.10
N THR A 141 2.11 -16.25 9.17
CA THR A 141 2.69 -16.57 10.46
C THR A 141 3.10 -18.04 10.52
N THR A 142 3.96 -18.35 11.47
CA THR A 142 4.48 -19.70 11.70
C THR A 142 4.22 -20.13 13.14
N THR A 143 4.11 -21.44 13.36
CA THR A 143 3.98 -22.08 14.67
C THR A 143 4.83 -23.34 14.72
N TYR A 144 5.03 -23.90 15.90
CA TYR A 144 5.64 -25.23 16.05
C TYR A 144 4.57 -26.32 16.03
N SER A 145 4.83 -27.36 15.25
CA SER A 145 4.15 -28.65 15.32
C SER A 145 5.00 -29.61 16.14
N SER A 146 4.38 -30.26 17.13
CA SER A 146 5.00 -31.27 18.00
C SER A 146 5.09 -32.66 17.35
N SER A 147 4.72 -32.82 16.07
CA SER A 147 4.49 -34.12 15.44
C SER A 147 5.39 -34.44 14.24
N SER A 148 6.59 -33.86 14.15
CA SER A 148 7.58 -34.29 13.15
C SER A 148 8.68 -35.09 13.81
N ASP A 149 8.68 -36.40 13.52
CA ASP A 149 9.69 -37.38 13.90
C ASP A 149 11.11 -36.86 13.68
N SER A 150 11.93 -37.11 14.69
CA SER A 150 13.35 -36.86 14.68
C SER A 150 14.01 -37.85 13.72
N ASN A 151 14.30 -37.45 12.48
CA ASN A 151 15.23 -38.18 11.63
C ASN A 151 15.96 -37.27 10.67
N GLY A 152 17.29 -37.33 10.77
CA GLY A 152 18.20 -37.07 9.66
C GLY A 152 18.75 -35.66 9.60
N GLY A 153 20.07 -35.58 9.72
CA GLY A 153 20.81 -34.33 9.72
C GLY A 153 20.84 -33.66 8.35
N ASP A 154 20.91 -32.34 8.39
CA ASP A 154 22.01 -31.63 7.77
C ASP A 154 22.16 -30.26 8.45
N ASN A 155 23.40 -29.82 8.49
CA ASN A 155 23.90 -28.71 9.30
C ASN A 155 23.55 -27.35 8.66
N GLU A 156 22.27 -27.12 8.33
CA GLU A 156 21.75 -25.87 7.77
C GLU A 156 21.13 -24.99 8.90
N LEU A 157 21.99 -24.58 9.83
CA LEU A 157 21.74 -23.45 10.73
C LEU A 157 21.58 -22.22 9.82
N TYR A 158 20.45 -21.50 9.75
CA TYR A 158 20.29 -20.27 10.55
C TYR A 158 18.89 -19.59 10.49
N LEU A 159 17.85 -20.15 9.86
CA LEU A 159 16.52 -19.49 9.76
C LEU A 159 15.38 -20.16 10.55
N TRP A 160 15.39 -21.49 10.67
CA TRP A 160 14.33 -22.27 11.36
C TRP A 160 14.19 -21.98 12.86
N ARG A 161 15.20 -21.37 13.50
CA ARG A 161 15.08 -20.92 14.90
C ARG A 161 14.22 -19.67 15.03
N GLU A 162 14.14 -18.87 13.98
CA GLU A 162 13.39 -17.62 13.97
C GLU A 162 11.96 -17.79 13.44
N THR A 163 11.77 -18.74 12.51
CA THR A 163 10.48 -19.13 11.92
C THR A 163 10.10 -20.57 12.29
N GLY A 164 8.86 -20.80 12.75
CA GLY A 164 8.38 -22.14 13.10
C GLY A 164 8.32 -23.11 11.90
N ASN A 165 8.08 -24.41 12.17
CA ASN A 165 8.05 -25.47 11.15
C ASN A 165 6.68 -25.64 10.45
N LYS A 166 5.62 -24.96 10.91
CA LYS A 166 4.28 -25.03 10.33
C LYS A 166 3.74 -23.64 10.01
N LYS A 167 3.19 -23.48 8.80
CA LYS A 167 2.49 -22.28 8.34
C LYS A 167 1.11 -22.18 9.00
N ASP A 168 0.77 -21.00 9.50
CA ASP A 168 -0.50 -20.69 10.19
C ASP A 168 -1.29 -19.63 9.38
N LYS A 169 -2.22 -18.88 9.98
CA LYS A 169 -2.95 -17.78 9.32
C LYS A 169 -2.03 -16.62 8.90
N PRO A 170 -2.37 -15.88 7.83
CA PRO A 170 -1.64 -14.67 7.44
C PRO A 170 -1.77 -13.55 8.46
N LEU A 171 -0.77 -12.68 8.53
CA LEU A 171 -0.90 -11.38 9.19
C LEU A 171 -1.94 -10.53 8.44
N HIS A 172 -2.72 -9.76 9.19
CA HIS A 172 -3.70 -8.85 8.61
C HIS A 172 -3.03 -7.82 7.68
N GLY A 173 -3.55 -7.61 6.46
CA GLY A 173 -2.91 -6.74 5.45
C GLY A 173 -2.60 -5.31 5.96
N PRO A 174 -3.57 -4.63 6.60
CA PRO A 174 -3.33 -3.36 7.30
C PRO A 174 -2.28 -3.41 8.41
N PHE A 175 -2.11 -4.55 9.08
CA PHE A 175 -1.05 -4.69 10.09
C PHE A 175 0.34 -4.71 9.45
N VAL A 176 0.53 -5.50 8.40
CA VAL A 176 1.79 -5.53 7.65
C VAL A 176 2.13 -4.16 7.07
N ALA A 177 1.13 -3.43 6.53
CA ALA A 177 1.32 -2.06 6.08
C ALA A 177 1.72 -1.11 7.23
N LYS A 178 1.14 -1.32 8.42
CA LYS A 178 1.49 -0.56 9.62
C LYS A 178 2.92 -0.84 10.09
N LEU A 179 3.37 -2.09 10.04
CA LEU A 179 4.76 -2.46 10.35
C LEU A 179 5.75 -1.86 9.35
N LEU A 180 5.44 -1.89 8.05
CA LEU A 180 6.26 -1.25 7.02
C LEU A 180 6.45 0.25 7.30
N ASN A 181 5.38 0.93 7.69
CA ASN A 181 5.44 2.35 8.04
C ASN A 181 6.23 2.58 9.34
N ASP A 182 5.86 1.90 10.43
CA ASP A 182 6.36 2.22 11.77
C ASP A 182 7.83 1.80 11.97
N LEU A 183 8.27 0.71 11.32
CA LEU A 183 9.63 0.20 11.47
C LEU A 183 10.60 0.75 10.42
N PHE A 184 10.11 1.04 9.21
CA PHE A 184 10.95 1.31 8.04
C PHE A 184 10.61 2.62 7.31
N GLY A 185 9.53 3.31 7.68
CA GLY A 185 9.06 4.50 6.96
C GLY A 185 8.53 4.20 5.56
N ILE A 186 8.19 2.94 5.26
CA ILE A 186 7.70 2.51 3.94
C ILE A 186 6.17 2.61 3.94
N GLN A 187 5.63 3.45 3.05
CA GLN A 187 4.19 3.58 2.87
C GLN A 187 3.65 2.46 1.97
N ALA A 188 2.76 1.64 2.54
CA ALA A 188 2.04 0.59 1.84
C ALA A 188 0.53 0.74 2.05
N ARG A 189 -0.27 0.00 1.28
CA ARG A 189 -1.73 -0.05 1.47
C ARG A 189 -2.15 -1.44 1.91
N GLY A 190 -2.95 -1.52 2.97
CA GLY A 190 -3.61 -2.75 3.41
C GLY A 190 -5.10 -2.73 3.12
N GLY A 191 -5.68 -3.86 2.71
CA GLY A 191 -7.12 -4.02 2.47
C GLY A 191 -7.43 -4.76 1.17
N CYS A 192 -8.64 -4.58 0.62
CA CYS A 192 -9.10 -5.26 -0.60
C CYS A 192 -8.94 -4.42 -1.89
N ALA A 193 -8.23 -3.29 -1.82
CA ALA A 193 -7.91 -2.41 -2.96
C ALA A 193 -9.11 -1.98 -3.83
N CYS A 194 -10.29 -1.79 -3.22
CA CYS A 194 -11.57 -1.48 -3.90
C CYS A 194 -12.00 -2.55 -4.92
N ALA A 195 -11.49 -3.78 -4.79
CA ALA A 195 -11.75 -4.89 -5.69
C ALA A 195 -12.37 -6.06 -4.91
N GLY A 196 -13.45 -5.79 -4.18
CA GLY A 196 -14.12 -6.74 -3.29
C GLY A 196 -14.39 -8.11 -3.94
N PRO A 197 -15.11 -8.17 -5.07
CA PRO A 197 -15.38 -9.44 -5.77
C PRO A 197 -14.11 -10.18 -6.19
N TYR A 198 -13.13 -9.46 -6.76
CA TYR A 198 -11.83 -10.06 -7.11
C TYR A 198 -11.09 -10.59 -5.88
N GLY A 199 -11.19 -9.90 -4.74
CA GLY A 199 -10.65 -10.34 -3.46
C GLY A 199 -11.26 -11.65 -2.98
N HIS A 200 -12.55 -11.90 -3.24
CA HIS A 200 -13.18 -13.18 -2.91
C HIS A 200 -12.58 -14.32 -3.74
N SER A 201 -12.47 -14.12 -5.06
CA SER A 201 -11.83 -15.11 -5.94
C SER A 201 -10.36 -15.36 -5.57
N LEU A 202 -9.63 -14.30 -5.24
CA LEU A 202 -8.20 -14.34 -4.95
C LEU A 202 -7.88 -15.03 -3.61
N LEU A 203 -8.73 -14.79 -2.61
CA LEU A 203 -8.58 -15.35 -1.26
C LEU A 203 -9.42 -16.60 -1.03
N LYS A 204 -10.09 -17.11 -2.07
CA LYS A 204 -10.97 -18.29 -2.04
C LYS A 204 -12.07 -18.18 -0.99
N VAL A 205 -12.69 -17.01 -0.91
CA VAL A 205 -13.88 -16.79 -0.09
C VAL A 205 -15.09 -17.30 -0.85
N ASP A 206 -15.77 -18.31 -0.31
CA ASP A 206 -17.02 -18.83 -0.84
C ASP A 206 -18.23 -17.99 -0.38
N GLU A 207 -19.42 -18.34 -0.88
CA GLU A 207 -20.65 -17.63 -0.56
C GLU A 207 -21.00 -17.63 0.95
N PRO A 208 -20.97 -18.78 1.67
CA PRO A 208 -21.18 -18.79 3.11
C PRO A 208 -20.24 -17.86 3.88
N HIS A 209 -18.93 -17.88 3.59
CA HIS A 209 -17.97 -17.00 4.26
C HIS A 209 -18.22 -15.52 3.89
N SER A 210 -18.59 -15.23 2.64
CA SER A 210 -18.95 -13.88 2.19
C SER A 210 -20.15 -13.32 2.96
N LEU A 211 -21.22 -14.12 3.11
CA LEU A 211 -22.41 -13.72 3.86
C LEU A 211 -22.09 -13.53 5.34
N ALA A 212 -21.25 -14.39 5.91
CA ALA A 212 -20.85 -14.23 7.30
C ALA A 212 -20.00 -12.97 7.54
N PHE A 213 -19.17 -12.56 6.57
CA PHE A 213 -18.52 -11.25 6.63
C PHE A 213 -19.53 -10.10 6.60
N LYS A 214 -20.56 -10.18 5.75
CA LYS A 214 -21.63 -9.19 5.68
C LYS A 214 -22.32 -9.05 7.04
N ASP A 215 -22.73 -10.17 7.65
CA ASP A 215 -23.45 -10.17 8.93
C ASP A 215 -22.59 -9.59 10.07
N ALA A 216 -21.31 -9.97 10.15
CA ALA A 216 -20.37 -9.39 11.09
C ALA A 216 -20.17 -7.87 10.90
N ILE A 217 -20.16 -7.40 9.65
CA ILE A 217 -20.09 -5.95 9.34
C ILE A 217 -21.37 -5.24 9.78
N GLU A 218 -22.54 -5.84 9.57
CA GLU A 218 -23.84 -5.30 10.04
C GLU A 218 -23.89 -5.20 11.58
N MET A 219 -23.22 -6.12 12.29
CA MET A 219 -23.02 -6.06 13.74
C MET A 219 -21.97 -5.01 14.18
N GLY A 220 -21.37 -4.29 13.24
CA GLY A 220 -20.39 -3.23 13.50
C GLY A 220 -18.94 -3.69 13.53
N TYR A 221 -18.63 -4.94 13.19
CA TYR A 221 -17.27 -5.49 13.16
C TYR A 221 -16.61 -5.38 11.79
N THR A 222 -16.36 -4.16 11.31
CA THR A 222 -15.78 -3.93 9.96
C THR A 222 -14.38 -4.54 9.79
N GLY A 223 -13.66 -4.78 10.90
CA GLY A 223 -12.30 -5.33 10.89
C GLY A 223 -12.20 -6.77 10.40
N VAL A 224 -13.31 -7.51 10.28
CA VAL A 224 -13.29 -8.89 9.75
C VAL A 224 -12.97 -8.97 8.26
N LYS A 225 -13.06 -7.84 7.54
CA LYS A 225 -12.86 -7.78 6.09
C LYS A 225 -11.51 -8.38 5.70
N PRO A 226 -11.49 -9.41 4.83
CA PRO A 226 -10.24 -9.96 4.34
C PRO A 226 -9.54 -8.95 3.42
N GLY A 227 -8.23 -9.10 3.29
CA GLY A 227 -7.43 -8.21 2.48
C GLY A 227 -5.97 -8.61 2.46
N TRP A 228 -5.18 -7.84 1.72
CA TRP A 228 -3.76 -8.07 1.53
C TRP A 228 -2.98 -6.77 1.69
N THR A 229 -1.66 -6.86 1.67
CA THR A 229 -0.80 -5.69 1.59
C THR A 229 -0.38 -5.47 0.15
N ARG A 230 -0.32 -4.21 -0.26
CA ARG A 230 0.08 -3.80 -1.59
C ARG A 230 1.15 -2.71 -1.56
N ILE A 231 2.20 -2.91 -2.34
CA ILE A 231 3.25 -1.93 -2.63
C ILE A 231 3.40 -1.73 -4.14
N SER A 232 4.02 -0.63 -4.54
CA SER A 232 4.32 -0.32 -5.94
C SER A 232 5.75 0.18 -6.06
N PHE A 233 6.42 -0.20 -7.14
CA PHE A 233 7.75 0.28 -7.49
C PHE A 233 7.62 1.29 -8.64
N PRO A 234 7.51 2.60 -8.34
CA PRO A 234 7.47 3.60 -9.38
C PRO A 234 8.79 3.63 -10.15
N TYR A 235 8.72 3.92 -11.45
CA TYR A 235 9.89 3.96 -12.32
C TYR A 235 11.02 4.87 -11.80
N TYR A 236 10.68 5.98 -11.13
CA TYR A 236 11.66 6.95 -10.59
C TYR A 236 12.27 6.56 -9.23
N MET A 237 11.96 5.37 -8.70
CA MET A 237 12.57 4.84 -7.47
C MET A 237 14.05 4.55 -7.68
N SER A 238 14.87 4.76 -6.65
CA SER A 238 16.28 4.34 -6.66
C SER A 238 16.44 2.85 -6.39
N LYS A 239 17.57 2.27 -6.83
CA LYS A 239 17.88 0.86 -6.55
C LYS A 239 17.99 0.61 -5.04
N GLU A 240 18.57 1.55 -4.31
CA GLU A 240 18.76 1.47 -2.86
C GLU A 240 17.43 1.41 -2.11
N GLU A 241 16.43 2.21 -2.51
CA GLU A 241 15.06 2.14 -1.96
C GLU A 241 14.37 0.82 -2.31
N PHE A 242 14.51 0.36 -3.55
CA PHE A 242 13.95 -0.91 -3.99
C PHE A 242 14.47 -2.09 -3.15
N GLU A 243 15.79 -2.17 -2.99
CA GLU A 243 16.45 -3.20 -2.18
C GLU A 243 16.02 -3.14 -0.70
N PHE A 244 15.91 -1.93 -0.14
CA PHE A 244 15.44 -1.75 1.22
C PHE A 244 14.01 -2.23 1.42
N ILE A 245 13.11 -1.95 0.47
CA ILE A 245 11.72 -2.43 0.53
C ILE A 245 11.68 -3.97 0.53
N LEU A 246 12.44 -4.64 -0.34
CA LEU A 246 12.47 -6.11 -0.37
C LEU A 246 13.04 -6.70 0.93
N ALA A 247 14.13 -6.11 1.45
CA ALA A 247 14.70 -6.51 2.74
C ALA A 247 13.72 -6.32 3.91
N SER A 248 12.94 -5.24 3.91
CA SER A 248 11.88 -5.01 4.89
C SER A 248 10.75 -6.03 4.80
N LEU A 249 10.36 -6.47 3.60
CA LEU A 249 9.38 -7.54 3.43
C LEU A 249 9.89 -8.88 3.96
N GLU A 250 11.14 -9.22 3.64
CA GLU A 250 11.80 -10.42 4.16
C GLU A 250 11.89 -10.37 5.69
N PHE A 251 12.25 -9.21 6.27
CA PHE A 251 12.23 -9.00 7.71
C PHE A 251 10.85 -9.30 8.31
N ILE A 252 9.78 -8.73 7.76
CA ILE A 252 8.42 -8.95 8.28
C ILE A 252 8.01 -10.42 8.10
N SER A 253 8.44 -11.09 7.03
CA SER A 253 8.18 -12.52 6.82
C SER A 253 8.82 -13.44 7.87
N ILE A 254 9.87 -12.97 8.55
CA ILE A 254 10.60 -13.71 9.59
C ILE A 254 10.11 -13.29 10.99
N TYR A 255 10.02 -11.98 11.24
CA TYR A 255 9.82 -11.41 12.58
C TYR A 255 8.45 -10.77 12.79
N GLY A 256 7.66 -10.54 11.74
CA GLY A 256 6.46 -9.69 11.78
C GLY A 256 5.44 -10.12 12.84
N GLN A 257 5.23 -11.42 13.02
CA GLN A 257 4.30 -11.93 14.03
C GLN A 257 4.68 -11.54 15.46
N ARG A 258 5.98 -11.37 15.75
CA ARG A 258 6.46 -11.00 17.10
C ARG A 258 6.01 -9.63 17.52
N PHE A 259 5.67 -8.76 16.58
CA PHE A 259 5.21 -7.40 16.85
C PHE A 259 3.73 -7.34 17.25
N LEU A 260 2.94 -8.41 17.07
CA LEU A 260 1.50 -8.42 17.42
C LEU A 260 1.23 -7.87 18.85
N PRO A 261 1.97 -8.25 19.91
CA PRO A 261 1.77 -7.73 21.26
C PRO A 261 1.91 -6.21 21.39
N LEU A 262 2.72 -5.57 20.53
CA LEU A 262 2.99 -4.14 20.58
C LEU A 262 1.89 -3.27 19.97
N TYR A 263 0.85 -3.86 19.38
CA TYR A 263 -0.22 -3.11 18.73
C TYR A 263 -1.58 -3.41 19.34
N ASN A 264 -2.59 -2.61 19.06
CA ASN A 264 -3.99 -2.91 19.35
C ASN A 264 -4.74 -3.10 18.03
N PHE A 265 -5.56 -4.14 17.92
CA PHE A 265 -6.49 -4.27 16.80
C PHE A 265 -7.89 -3.84 17.24
N ASN A 266 -8.51 -2.96 16.46
CA ASN A 266 -9.89 -2.57 16.68
C ASN A 266 -10.80 -3.34 15.72
N TRP A 267 -11.54 -4.32 16.23
CA TRP A 267 -12.48 -5.14 15.43
C TRP A 267 -13.59 -4.33 14.76
N LYS A 268 -13.96 -3.16 15.31
CA LYS A 268 -15.02 -2.31 14.72
C LYS A 268 -14.55 -1.57 13.48
N SER A 269 -13.29 -1.12 13.47
CA SER A 269 -12.74 -0.30 12.36
C SER A 269 -11.71 -1.02 11.48
N GLY A 270 -11.13 -2.12 11.94
CA GLY A 270 -9.99 -2.77 11.31
C GLY A 270 -8.64 -2.05 11.51
N ALA A 271 -8.61 -1.01 12.35
CA ALA A 271 -7.41 -0.22 12.58
C ALA A 271 -6.41 -0.88 13.54
N TRP A 272 -5.12 -0.67 13.27
CA TRP A 272 -4.01 -1.11 14.10
C TRP A 272 -3.30 0.10 14.75
N THR A 273 -3.26 0.14 16.08
CA THR A 273 -2.68 1.26 16.85
C THR A 273 -1.49 0.79 17.67
N PHE A 274 -0.35 1.47 17.59
CA PHE A 274 0.84 1.13 18.36
C PHE A 274 0.66 1.43 19.86
N LYS A 275 1.12 0.51 20.72
CA LYS A 275 1.07 0.60 22.19
C LYS A 275 2.43 1.00 22.74
N LYS A 276 2.66 2.30 22.95
CA LYS A 276 3.93 2.83 23.51
C LYS A 276 4.33 2.17 24.83
N LYS A 277 3.38 1.95 25.74
CA LYS A 277 3.62 1.29 27.04
C LYS A 277 4.13 -0.14 26.88
N ALA A 278 3.54 -0.93 25.97
CA ALA A 278 3.96 -2.31 25.72
C ALA A 278 5.40 -2.39 25.23
N LEU A 279 5.85 -1.42 24.41
CA LEU A 279 7.25 -1.35 24.01
C LEU A 279 8.17 -1.00 25.19
N GLN A 280 7.78 -0.05 26.04
CA GLN A 280 8.56 0.31 27.23
C GLN A 280 8.71 -0.89 28.18
N GLU A 281 7.62 -1.63 28.41
CA GLU A 281 7.63 -2.85 29.22
C GLU A 281 8.56 -3.93 28.62
N ALA A 282 8.50 -4.16 27.31
CA ALA A 282 9.40 -5.09 26.62
C ALA A 282 10.88 -4.68 26.72
N LEU A 283 11.17 -3.37 26.67
CA LEU A 283 12.52 -2.84 26.82
C LEU A 283 13.04 -2.92 28.26
N MET A 284 12.18 -2.68 29.26
CA MET A 284 12.56 -2.77 30.68
C MET A 284 12.64 -4.22 31.19
N GLY A 285 11.86 -5.14 30.62
CA GLY A 285 11.91 -6.57 30.94
C GLY A 285 13.12 -7.30 30.35
N GLY A 286 13.78 -6.73 29.34
CA GLY A 286 15.05 -7.22 28.81
C GLY A 286 16.21 -6.78 29.73
N ARG A 287 16.93 -7.74 30.31
CA ARG A 287 18.06 -7.51 31.22
C ARG A 287 19.31 -6.94 30.53
N ASP A 288 19.21 -5.78 29.87
CA ASP A 288 20.35 -5.11 29.24
C ASP A 288 20.46 -3.67 29.75
N HIS A 289 21.32 -3.46 30.75
CA HIS A 289 21.63 -2.15 31.35
C HIS A 289 22.52 -1.26 30.47
N ASN A 290 22.79 -1.62 29.22
CA ASN A 290 23.65 -0.83 28.33
C ASN A 290 22.80 0.00 27.35
N CYS A 291 22.26 1.11 27.85
CA CYS A 291 21.32 1.96 27.15
C CYS A 291 22.01 3.03 26.28
N ASN A 292 22.59 2.62 25.15
CA ASN A 292 22.80 3.51 23.99
C ASN A 292 21.55 3.58 23.08
N PHE A 293 20.39 3.17 23.58
CA PHE A 293 19.13 3.03 22.85
C PHE A 293 18.41 4.37 22.57
N CYS A 294 18.81 5.47 23.23
CA CYS A 294 18.17 6.79 23.12
C CYS A 294 18.34 7.50 21.76
N GLY A 295 19.14 6.95 20.83
CA GLY A 295 19.51 7.61 19.56
C GLY A 295 18.83 7.11 18.29
N SER A 296 17.82 6.23 18.37
CA SER A 296 17.09 5.78 17.17
C SER A 296 16.10 6.84 16.66
N PRO A 297 15.91 6.99 15.34
CA PRO A 297 14.94 7.96 14.79
C PRO A 297 13.53 7.76 15.35
N MET A 298 13.12 6.50 15.51
CA MET A 298 11.83 6.10 16.10
C MET A 298 11.69 6.58 17.56
N MET A 299 12.75 6.53 18.38
CA MET A 299 12.70 7.04 19.76
C MET A 299 12.75 8.57 19.86
N LYS A 300 13.42 9.22 18.90
CA LYS A 300 13.44 10.70 18.79
C LYS A 300 12.05 11.27 18.44
N GLU A 301 11.27 10.61 17.59
CA GLU A 301 9.87 10.99 17.32
C GLU A 301 8.91 10.60 18.44
N LEU A 302 9.22 9.57 19.23
CA LEU A 302 8.38 9.11 20.34
C LEU A 302 8.54 9.92 21.64
N ASN A 303 9.31 11.03 21.67
CA ASN A 303 9.57 11.85 22.88
C ASN A 303 9.90 10.98 24.12
N LEU A 304 10.94 10.17 24.00
CA LEU A 304 11.47 9.34 25.09
C LEU A 304 12.95 9.61 25.41
N GLY A 305 13.58 10.55 24.70
CA GLY A 305 14.88 11.10 25.09
C GLY A 305 14.68 12.39 25.89
N GLY A 306 15.10 12.39 27.14
CA GLY A 306 15.29 13.64 27.90
C GLY A 306 16.22 14.58 27.14
N GLY A 307 15.95 15.89 27.26
CA GLY A 307 16.54 16.93 26.44
C GLY A 307 18.06 16.89 26.32
N ASN A 308 18.54 17.02 25.08
CA ASN A 308 19.61 17.93 24.70
C ASN A 308 19.57 18.11 23.18
N THR A 309 19.23 19.32 22.76
CA THR A 309 19.30 19.80 21.38
C THR A 309 20.76 19.98 20.99
N CYS A 310 21.27 19.15 20.08
CA CYS A 310 22.48 19.49 19.34
C CYS A 310 22.05 20.06 17.98
N HIS A 311 22.29 21.36 17.80
CA HIS A 311 22.22 22.03 16.51
C HIS A 311 23.28 21.43 15.58
N ASP A 312 22.87 20.97 14.40
CA ASP A 312 23.80 20.71 13.29
C ASP A 312 23.51 21.71 12.16
N ASN A 313 24.38 22.70 12.08
CA ASN A 313 24.54 23.58 10.93
C ASN A 313 25.61 22.96 10.04
N THR A 314 25.24 22.43 8.87
CA THR A 314 26.22 22.18 7.80
C THR A 314 25.69 22.62 6.46
N LYS A 315 26.46 23.52 5.86
CA LYS A 315 26.29 24.21 4.58
C LYS A 315 26.22 23.24 3.41
N GLU A 316 25.39 23.59 2.43
CA GLU A 316 25.30 22.96 1.12
C GLU A 316 26.62 23.08 0.34
N GLY A 317 27.09 21.96 -0.22
CA GLY A 317 28.22 21.94 -1.13
C GLY A 317 28.62 20.52 -1.57
N SER A 318 28.24 20.14 -2.80
CA SER A 318 28.77 19.06 -3.64
C SER A 318 28.96 17.67 -3.01
N CYS A 319 27.95 16.78 -3.10
CA CYS A 319 28.02 15.46 -2.49
C CYS A 319 27.00 14.44 -3.06
N THR A 320 27.30 13.79 -4.20
CA THR A 320 26.45 12.67 -4.69
C THR A 320 26.82 11.34 -4.03
N ASN A 321 28.10 11.09 -3.73
CA ASN A 321 28.54 9.84 -3.11
C ASN A 321 28.34 9.77 -1.58
N SER A 322 28.55 10.87 -0.84
CA SER A 322 28.35 10.88 0.61
C SER A 322 26.87 10.75 0.99
N ASN A 323 25.96 11.28 0.16
CA ASN A 323 24.52 11.21 0.40
C ASN A 323 23.98 9.78 0.19
N LYS A 324 24.48 9.06 -0.83
CA LYS A 324 24.17 7.63 -1.02
C LYS A 324 24.66 6.76 0.13
N GLN A 325 25.90 6.96 0.58
CA GLN A 325 26.45 6.25 1.73
C GLN A 325 25.61 6.52 3.00
N GLY A 326 25.13 7.76 3.17
CA GLY A 326 24.23 8.14 4.26
C GLY A 326 22.86 7.45 4.21
N ILE A 327 22.26 7.31 3.02
CA ILE A 327 20.97 6.61 2.84
C ILE A 327 21.09 5.12 3.15
N ILE A 328 22.13 4.45 2.64
CA ILE A 328 22.36 3.03 2.92
C ILE A 328 22.57 2.80 4.43
N TYR A 329 23.38 3.64 5.07
CA TYR A 329 23.58 3.59 6.52
C TYR A 329 22.26 3.76 7.30
N LYS A 330 21.39 4.67 6.84
CA LYS A 330 20.05 4.86 7.42
C LYS A 330 19.20 3.59 7.31
N TYR A 331 19.18 2.94 6.16
CA TYR A 331 18.43 1.69 5.94
C TYR A 331 18.93 0.53 6.79
N VAL A 332 20.26 0.35 6.89
CA VAL A 332 20.87 -0.63 7.79
C VAL A 332 20.44 -0.37 9.23
N LYS A 333 20.49 0.89 9.69
CA LYS A 333 20.08 1.26 11.05
C LYS A 333 18.61 0.96 11.33
N TYR A 334 17.70 1.13 10.37
CA TYR A 334 16.28 0.73 10.53
C TYR A 334 16.16 -0.79 10.73
N LEU A 335 16.80 -1.59 9.88
CA LEU A 335 16.77 -3.06 9.96
C LEU A 335 17.37 -3.58 11.27
N GLU A 336 18.52 -3.05 11.70
CA GLU A 336 19.17 -3.42 12.95
C GLU A 336 18.30 -3.06 14.16
N THR A 337 17.71 -1.86 14.17
CA THR A 337 16.81 -1.43 15.25
C THR A 337 15.58 -2.34 15.33
N ALA A 338 14.95 -2.62 14.19
CA ALA A 338 13.81 -3.51 14.11
C ALA A 338 14.16 -4.93 14.59
N LYS A 339 15.32 -5.46 14.19
CA LYS A 339 15.82 -6.78 14.62
C LYS A 339 16.07 -6.83 16.13
N ARG A 340 16.67 -5.79 16.71
CA ARG A 340 16.86 -5.69 18.17
C ARG A 340 15.52 -5.70 18.91
N ILE A 341 14.53 -4.94 18.45
CA ILE A 341 13.19 -4.96 19.06
C ILE A 341 12.57 -6.36 18.93
N ALA A 342 12.63 -6.96 17.74
CA ALA A 342 12.10 -8.32 17.51
C ALA A 342 12.74 -9.40 18.38
N SER A 343 14.00 -9.22 18.80
CA SER A 343 14.71 -10.15 19.69
C SER A 343 14.22 -10.13 21.14
N LEU A 344 13.58 -9.02 21.56
CA LEU A 344 13.00 -8.85 22.89
C LEU A 344 11.56 -9.35 22.98
N LEU A 345 10.95 -9.66 21.82
CA LEU A 345 9.55 -10.04 21.72
C LEU A 345 9.39 -11.56 21.63
N PRO A 346 8.27 -12.12 22.14
CA PRO A 346 8.02 -13.55 22.06
C PRO A 346 7.97 -14.01 20.60
N LYS A 347 8.64 -15.13 20.31
CA LYS A 347 8.72 -15.67 18.94
C LYS A 347 7.36 -16.06 18.38
N PHE A 348 6.50 -16.63 19.23
CA PHE A 348 5.18 -17.14 18.89
C PHE A 348 4.15 -16.56 19.88
N PRO A 349 3.73 -15.30 19.70
CA PRO A 349 2.76 -14.70 20.61
C PRO A 349 1.41 -15.40 20.51
N HIS A 350 0.69 -15.48 21.63
CA HIS A 350 -0.66 -16.04 21.66
C HIS A 350 -1.60 -15.25 20.75
N GLN A 351 -2.53 -15.97 20.12
CA GLN A 351 -3.60 -15.34 19.35
C GLN A 351 -4.49 -14.53 20.28
N ARG A 352 -4.88 -13.34 19.84
CA ARG A 352 -5.79 -12.50 20.61
C ARG A 352 -7.19 -13.07 20.69
N PRO A 353 -7.92 -12.78 21.78
CA PRO A 353 -9.32 -13.12 21.85
C PRO A 353 -10.09 -12.43 20.71
N ILE A 354 -10.86 -13.25 20.02
CA ILE A 354 -11.83 -12.82 19.01
C ILE A 354 -13.14 -12.54 19.80
N PRO A 355 -13.87 -11.45 19.49
CA PRO A 355 -15.18 -11.19 20.08
C PRO A 355 -16.09 -12.43 20.03
N GLU A 356 -16.80 -12.72 21.12
CA GLU A 356 -17.62 -13.94 21.25
C GLU A 356 -18.72 -14.01 20.19
N GLU A 357 -19.17 -12.85 19.68
CA GLU A 357 -20.20 -12.77 18.65
C GLU A 357 -19.66 -13.04 17.23
N LEU A 358 -18.35 -13.23 17.07
CA LEU A 358 -17.73 -13.56 15.78
C LEU A 358 -17.32 -15.03 15.74
N ASP A 359 -17.69 -15.72 14.66
CA ASP A 359 -17.19 -17.07 14.42
C ASP A 359 -15.68 -17.04 14.11
N THR A 360 -14.92 -17.71 14.98
CA THR A 360 -13.46 -17.83 14.90
C THR A 360 -12.95 -18.46 13.60
N ASN A 361 -13.77 -19.28 12.94
CA ASN A 361 -13.45 -19.91 11.67
C ASN A 361 -13.46 -18.90 10.51
N LEU A 362 -14.23 -17.82 10.63
CA LEU A 362 -14.32 -16.77 9.62
C LEU A 362 -13.11 -15.83 9.62
N VAL A 363 -12.40 -15.73 10.74
CA VAL A 363 -11.23 -14.86 10.86
C VAL A 363 -10.07 -15.47 10.06
N SER A 364 -9.87 -14.98 8.84
CA SER A 364 -8.89 -15.47 7.87
C SER A 364 -7.44 -15.02 8.14
N PHE A 365 -7.19 -14.33 9.25
CA PHE A 365 -5.89 -13.76 9.60
C PHE A 365 -5.57 -13.87 11.09
N ARG A 366 -4.32 -13.63 11.46
CA ARG A 366 -3.84 -13.61 12.83
C ARG A 366 -3.90 -12.21 13.42
N VAL A 367 -4.32 -12.12 14.69
CA VAL A 367 -4.53 -10.89 15.46
C VAL A 367 -3.80 -10.92 16.79
#